data_AF-A0AA37IY76-F1
#
_entry.id   AF-A0AA37IY76-F1
#
_cell.length_a   1.000
_cell.length_b   1.000
_cell.length_c   1.000
_cell.angle_alpha   90.00
_cell.angle_beta   90.00
_cell.angle_gamma   90.00
#
_symmetry.space_group_name_H-M   'P 1'
#
loop_
_entity.id
_entity.type
_entity.pdbx_description
1 polymer ?
#
loop_
_entity_poly.entity_id
_entity_poly.type
_entity_poly.pdbx_seq_one_letter_code
_entity_poly.pdbx_strand_id
1 'polypeptide(L)'
;MEIERKWMVAGWPEGLPLEEEFFMRQGYISVRPTVRIREEALTGGKTQWILCFKSGGGLAREEIERPIDQTLFEELAAKIIGKPLIPKLRRSYRLADGCVLEVNHVDEGQPGEFWYAEIEYPTIAAAENWAPGALGLGEYLADEVTGQPGQSMGEYWERTRG
;
A
#
# COMPACT_ATOMS: atom_id res chain seq x y z
N MET A 1 4.39 -14.98 -4.19
CA MET A 1 3.96 -14.92 -2.79
C MET A 1 4.57 -13.66 -2.24
N GLU A 2 3.75 -12.67 -1.94
CA GLU A 2 4.21 -11.43 -1.29
C GLU A 2 4.24 -11.66 0.23
N ILE A 3 5.29 -11.17 0.90
CA ILE A 3 5.47 -11.25 2.36
C ILE A 3 5.69 -9.83 2.87
N GLU A 4 4.71 -9.28 3.59
CA GLU A 4 4.73 -7.88 4.02
C GLU A 4 4.46 -7.75 5.52
N ARG A 5 5.13 -6.79 6.16
CA ARG A 5 4.73 -6.28 7.48
C ARG A 5 4.20 -4.87 7.34
N LYS A 6 3.26 -4.51 8.20
CA LYS A 6 2.53 -3.24 8.15
C LYS A 6 2.50 -2.57 9.50
N TRP A 7 2.71 -1.26 9.51
CA TRP A 7 2.63 -0.43 10.71
C TRP A 7 1.71 0.76 10.48
N MET A 8 0.98 1.16 11.51
CA MET A 8 0.40 2.49 11.56
C MET A 8 1.47 3.47 12.00
N VAL A 9 1.55 4.62 11.34
CA VAL A 9 2.59 5.63 11.61
C VAL A 9 1.99 7.02 11.66
N ALA A 10 2.75 8.00 12.15
CA ALA A 10 2.34 9.40 12.21
C ALA A 10 3.25 10.24 11.31
N GLY A 11 2.76 10.58 10.11
CA GLY A 11 3.49 11.41 9.16
C GLY A 11 4.58 10.66 8.37
N TRP A 12 5.58 11.42 7.89
CA TRP A 12 6.72 10.90 7.14
C TRP A 12 7.89 10.61 8.07
N PRO A 13 8.74 9.61 7.77
CA PRO A 13 9.94 9.36 8.55
C PRO A 13 10.96 10.49 8.34
N GLU A 14 11.65 10.87 9.42
CA GLU A 14 12.69 11.90 9.37
C GLU A 14 14.07 11.30 9.09
N GLY A 15 14.94 12.05 8.41
CA GLY A 15 16.35 11.67 8.21
C GLY A 15 16.59 10.52 7.22
N LEU A 16 15.55 9.93 6.62
CA LEU A 16 15.69 8.93 5.57
C LEU A 16 15.74 9.57 4.18
N PRO A 17 16.64 9.11 3.29
CA PRO A 17 16.68 9.58 1.91
C PRO A 17 15.45 9.10 1.14
N LEU A 18 14.70 10.02 0.56
CA LEU A 18 13.60 9.70 -0.35
C LEU A 18 14.15 9.05 -1.61
N GLU A 19 13.68 7.85 -1.93
CA GLU A 19 14.05 7.12 -3.14
C GLU A 19 13.05 7.40 -4.27
N GLU A 20 11.75 7.23 -4.00
CA GLU A 20 10.67 7.44 -4.97
C GLU A 20 9.42 8.04 -4.32
N GLU A 21 8.62 8.75 -5.11
CA GLU A 21 7.31 9.27 -4.70
C GLU A 21 6.27 8.98 -5.78
N PHE A 22 5.11 8.46 -5.37
CA PHE A 22 4.02 8.10 -6.25
C PHE A 22 2.70 8.74 -5.81
N PHE A 23 2.02 9.38 -6.74
CA PHE A 23 0.60 9.68 -6.61
C PHE A 23 -0.19 8.47 -7.10
N MET A 24 -1.06 7.93 -6.26
CA MET A 24 -1.78 6.71 -6.56
C MET A 24 -3.29 6.92 -6.41
N ARG A 25 -4.06 6.22 -7.24
CA ARG A 25 -5.51 6.03 -7.08
C ARG A 25 -5.81 4.54 -7.09
N GLN A 26 -6.67 4.07 -6.19
CA GLN A 26 -7.08 2.67 -6.19
C GLN A 26 -8.56 2.48 -5.90
N GLY A 27 -9.16 1.46 -6.51
CA GLY A 27 -10.54 1.07 -6.26
C GLY A 27 -10.73 -0.43 -6.35
N TYR A 28 -11.79 -0.91 -5.68
CA TYR A 28 -12.07 -2.33 -5.56
C TYR A 28 -13.36 -2.67 -6.31
N ILE A 29 -13.25 -3.60 -7.25
CA ILE A 29 -14.39 -4.25 -7.89
C ILE A 29 -14.96 -5.31 -6.93
N SER A 30 -14.08 -5.99 -6.20
CA SER A 30 -14.41 -6.93 -5.12
C SER A 30 -13.33 -6.90 -4.05
N VAL A 31 -13.71 -7.09 -2.79
CA VAL A 31 -12.76 -7.20 -1.66
C VAL A 31 -12.49 -8.66 -1.29
N ARG A 32 -13.46 -9.57 -1.48
CA ARG A 32 -13.34 -11.01 -1.17
C ARG A 32 -13.93 -11.88 -2.30
N PRO A 33 -13.10 -12.47 -3.19
CA PRO A 33 -11.65 -12.26 -3.34
C PRO A 33 -11.35 -10.82 -3.79
N THR A 34 -10.11 -10.37 -3.59
CA THR A 34 -9.74 -9.00 -3.97
C THR A 34 -9.55 -8.90 -5.49
N VAL A 35 -10.31 -8.00 -6.10
CA VAL A 35 -10.11 -7.52 -7.47
C VAL A 35 -10.01 -5.99 -7.39
N ARG A 36 -8.81 -5.47 -7.62
CA ARG A 36 -8.48 -4.05 -7.41
C ARG A 36 -7.86 -3.47 -8.67
N ILE A 37 -8.26 -2.25 -9.04
CA ILE A 37 -7.52 -1.43 -10.00
C ILE A 37 -6.64 -0.43 -9.24
N ARG A 38 -5.41 -0.22 -9.70
CA ARG A 38 -4.45 0.72 -9.12
C ARG A 38 -3.80 1.54 -10.24
N GLU A 39 -3.80 2.84 -10.09
CA GLU A 39 -2.97 3.76 -10.85
C GLU A 39 -1.78 4.18 -9.99
N GLU A 40 -0.59 4.21 -10.59
CA GLU A 40 0.65 4.64 -9.95
C GLU A 40 1.34 5.67 -10.86
N ALA A 41 1.35 6.94 -10.47
CA ALA A 41 2.03 8.01 -11.17
C ALA A 41 3.32 8.37 -10.42
N LEU A 42 4.48 7.96 -10.95
CA LEU A 42 5.78 8.30 -10.40
C LEU A 42 6.08 9.79 -10.62
N THR A 43 6.49 10.51 -9.57
CA THR A 43 6.91 11.91 -9.66
C THR A 43 8.08 12.06 -10.65
N GLY A 44 7.86 12.84 -11.72
CA GLY A 44 8.83 13.02 -12.81
C GLY A 44 9.00 11.80 -13.73
N GLY A 45 8.14 10.78 -13.60
CA GLY A 45 8.24 9.51 -14.30
C GLY A 45 6.99 9.16 -15.11
N LYS A 46 6.75 7.86 -15.26
CA LYS A 46 5.60 7.31 -15.99
C LYS A 46 4.43 7.04 -15.04
N THR A 47 3.24 7.05 -15.61
CA THR A 47 2.04 6.50 -14.96
C THR A 47 1.81 5.07 -15.44
N GLN A 48 1.48 4.18 -14.50
CA GLN A 48 1.11 2.80 -14.76
C GLN A 48 -0.30 2.53 -14.23
N TRP A 49 -1.03 1.65 -14.92
CA TRP A 49 -2.33 1.16 -14.48
C TRP A 49 -2.27 -0.36 -14.37
N ILE A 50 -2.73 -0.87 -13.24
CA ILE A 50 -2.59 -2.27 -12.85
C ILE A 50 -3.95 -2.81 -12.41
N LEU A 51 -4.27 -4.03 -12.87
CA LEU A 51 -5.34 -4.85 -12.34
C LEU A 51 -4.73 -5.95 -11.46
N CYS A 52 -5.09 -5.95 -10.18
CA CYS A 52 -4.59 -6.89 -9.17
C CYS A 52 -5.70 -7.88 -8.79
N PHE A 53 -5.34 -9.17 -8.74
CA PHE A 53 -6.14 -10.23 -8.12
C PHE A 53 -5.38 -10.74 -6.91
N LYS A 54 -5.99 -10.68 -5.71
CA LYS A 54 -5.38 -11.24 -4.50
C LYS A 54 -6.26 -12.33 -3.90
N SER A 55 -5.63 -13.41 -3.47
CA SER A 55 -6.26 -14.48 -2.69
C SER A 55 -5.50 -14.72 -1.39
N GLY A 56 -6.23 -15.13 -0.34
CA GLY A 56 -5.69 -15.30 1.02
C GLY A 56 -5.70 -14.02 1.87
N GLY A 57 -5.08 -14.09 3.03
CA GLY A 57 -4.98 -13.01 4.03
C GLY A 57 -3.79 -13.24 4.97
N GLY A 58 -3.44 -12.25 5.79
CA GLY A 58 -2.29 -12.35 6.71
C GLY A 58 -0.95 -11.98 6.06
N LEU A 59 0.14 -12.60 6.54
CA LEU A 59 1.54 -12.31 6.20
C LEU A 59 1.94 -12.71 4.78
N ALA A 60 1.35 -13.77 4.22
CA ALA A 60 1.70 -14.29 2.90
C ALA A 60 0.45 -14.36 2.01
N ARG A 61 0.53 -13.78 0.80
CA ARG A 61 -0.60 -13.77 -0.15
C ARG A 61 -0.17 -14.16 -1.56
N GLU A 62 -1.10 -14.77 -2.29
CA GLU A 62 -0.96 -14.94 -3.73
C GLU A 62 -1.57 -13.73 -4.43
N GLU A 63 -0.75 -13.08 -5.26
CA GLU A 63 -1.13 -11.91 -6.03
C GLU A 63 -0.76 -12.10 -7.50
N ILE A 64 -1.70 -11.73 -8.37
CA ILE A 64 -1.50 -11.64 -9.80
C ILE A 64 -1.77 -10.20 -10.21
N GLU A 65 -0.72 -9.50 -10.63
CA GLU A 65 -0.82 -8.17 -11.20
C GLU A 65 -0.70 -8.23 -12.72
N ARG A 66 -1.63 -7.60 -13.45
CA ARG A 66 -1.58 -7.43 -14.90
C ARG A 66 -1.57 -5.93 -15.23
N PRO A 67 -0.65 -5.46 -16.09
CA PRO A 67 -0.76 -4.10 -16.62
C PRO A 67 -2.02 -3.99 -17.47
N ILE A 68 -2.70 -2.86 -17.36
CA ILE A 68 -3.82 -2.46 -18.20
C ILE A 68 -3.54 -1.08 -18.78
N ASP A 69 -4.25 -0.71 -19.84
CA ASP A 69 -4.17 0.66 -20.35
C ASP A 69 -5.07 1.61 -19.54
N GLN A 70 -4.82 2.91 -19.72
CA GLN A 70 -5.56 3.97 -19.06
C GLN A 70 -7.06 3.93 -19.40
N THR A 71 -7.41 3.61 -20.64
CA THR A 71 -8.82 3.57 -21.09
C THR A 71 -9.59 2.54 -20.30
N LEU A 72 -9.07 1.31 -20.21
CA LEU A 72 -9.69 0.24 -19.43
C LEU A 72 -9.76 0.60 -17.94
N PHE A 73 -8.71 1.23 -17.38
CA PHE A 73 -8.74 1.69 -15.99
C PHE A 73 -9.89 2.67 -15.73
N GLU A 74 -10.02 3.71 -16.55
CA GLU A 74 -11.06 4.73 -16.39
C GLU A 74 -12.47 4.15 -16.65
N GLU A 75 -12.62 3.21 -17.58
CA GLU A 75 -13.89 2.51 -17.79
C GLU A 75 -14.28 1.64 -16.60
N LEU A 76 -13.34 0.88 -16.02
CA LEU A 76 -13.58 0.09 -14.81
C LEU A 76 -13.94 1.00 -13.63
N ALA A 77 -13.21 2.10 -13.45
CA ALA A 77 -13.48 3.08 -12.40
C ALA A 77 -14.87 3.70 -12.53
N ALA A 78 -15.24 4.17 -13.73
CA ALA A 78 -16.49 4.90 -13.95
C ALA A 78 -17.72 3.99 -14.07
N LYS A 79 -17.61 2.89 -14.84
CA LYS A 79 -18.77 2.07 -15.24
C LYS A 79 -19.00 0.86 -14.34
N ILE A 80 -17.95 0.31 -13.74
CA ILE A 80 -18.05 -0.89 -12.89
C ILE A 80 -18.01 -0.52 -11.40
N ILE A 81 -17.01 0.28 -10.99
CA ILE A 81 -16.86 0.68 -9.58
C ILE A 81 -17.86 1.78 -9.24
N GLY A 82 -17.95 2.85 -10.04
CA GLY A 82 -18.94 3.91 -9.89
C GLY A 82 -18.85 4.71 -8.57
N LYS A 83 -17.70 4.65 -7.88
CA LYS A 83 -17.44 5.29 -6.59
C LYS A 83 -16.09 6.01 -6.62
N PRO A 84 -15.89 7.08 -5.82
CA PRO A 84 -14.60 7.74 -5.71
C PRO A 84 -13.48 6.76 -5.35
N LEU A 85 -12.40 6.77 -6.12
CA LEU A 85 -11.21 5.98 -5.82
C LEU A 85 -10.51 6.51 -4.57
N ILE A 86 -9.77 5.66 -3.85
CA ILE A 86 -8.92 6.08 -2.74
C ILE A 86 -7.65 6.72 -3.32
N PRO A 87 -7.40 8.02 -3.13
CA PRO A 87 -6.13 8.64 -3.41
C PRO A 87 -5.12 8.30 -2.31
N LYS A 88 -3.84 8.19 -2.71
CA LYS A 88 -2.75 7.84 -1.82
C LYS A 88 -1.45 8.47 -2.34
N LEU A 89 -0.73 9.17 -1.47
CA LEU A 89 0.66 9.57 -1.73
C LEU A 89 1.58 8.53 -1.07
N ARG A 90 2.42 7.86 -1.86
CA ARG A 90 3.40 6.90 -1.34
C ARG A 90 4.81 7.46 -1.51
N ARG A 91 5.61 7.36 -0.44
CA ARG A 91 7.04 7.63 -0.46
C ARG A 91 7.82 6.37 -0.09
N SER A 92 8.82 6.05 -0.90
CA SER A 92 9.71 4.93 -0.68
C SER A 92 11.05 5.42 -0.16
N TYR A 93 11.56 4.78 0.89
CA TYR A 93 12.84 5.13 1.52
C TYR A 93 13.73 3.89 1.57
N ARG A 94 14.94 4.00 1.00
CA ARG A 94 15.94 2.94 1.08
C ARG A 94 16.53 2.89 2.49
N LEU A 95 16.44 1.74 3.14
CA LEU A 95 17.01 1.50 4.45
C LEU A 95 18.46 1.00 4.34
N ALA A 96 19.23 1.14 5.43
CA ALA A 96 20.65 0.78 5.46
C ALA A 96 20.92 -0.73 5.28
N ASP A 97 19.93 -1.57 5.55
CA ASP A 97 19.96 -3.02 5.35
C ASP A 97 19.48 -3.45 3.95
N GLY A 98 19.14 -2.50 3.09
CA GLY A 98 18.66 -2.73 1.73
C GLY A 98 17.14 -2.88 1.58
N CYS A 99 16.40 -3.03 2.69
CA CYS A 99 14.94 -3.02 2.66
C CYS A 99 14.40 -1.67 2.15
N VAL A 100 13.18 -1.67 1.61
CA VAL A 100 12.47 -0.45 1.23
C VAL A 100 11.34 -0.24 2.22
N LEU A 101 11.32 0.93 2.85
CA LEU A 101 10.19 1.37 3.65
C LEU A 101 9.24 2.18 2.77
N GLU A 102 8.04 1.66 2.57
CA GLU A 102 6.99 2.35 1.83
C GLU A 102 6.03 3.02 2.81
N VAL A 103 6.07 4.34 2.90
CA VAL A 103 5.17 5.12 3.75
C VAL A 103 4.08 5.75 2.90
N ASN A 104 2.86 5.71 3.42
CA ASN A 104 1.67 5.97 2.65
C ASN A 104 0.76 6.92 3.38
N HIS A 105 0.39 8.04 2.76
CA HIS A 105 -0.64 8.95 3.23
C HIS A 105 -1.90 8.74 2.40
N VAL A 106 -2.99 8.35 3.05
CA VAL A 106 -4.24 7.95 2.41
C VAL A 106 -5.30 9.03 2.62
N ASP A 107 -6.08 9.33 1.57
CA ASP A 107 -7.22 10.25 1.63
C ASP A 107 -6.85 11.63 2.21
N GLU A 108 -5.67 12.15 1.85
CA GLU A 108 -5.15 13.45 2.34
C GLU A 108 -6.23 14.55 2.35
N GLY A 109 -6.35 15.24 3.49
CA GLY A 109 -7.30 16.33 3.72
C GLY A 109 -8.74 15.88 3.98
N GLN A 110 -9.04 14.58 3.99
CA GLN A 110 -10.34 14.05 4.40
C GLN A 110 -10.37 13.77 5.91
N PRO A 111 -11.55 13.78 6.57
CA PRO A 111 -11.66 13.47 7.99
C PRO A 111 -11.13 12.10 8.43
N GLY A 112 -10.98 11.17 7.48
CA GLY A 112 -10.47 9.81 7.72
C GLY A 112 -9.06 9.58 7.18
N GLU A 113 -8.31 10.64 6.86
CA GLU A 113 -6.93 10.50 6.41
C GLU A 113 -6.06 9.78 7.44
N PHE A 114 -5.08 9.00 6.97
CA PHE A 114 -4.18 8.28 7.85
C PHE A 114 -2.87 7.92 7.14
N TRP A 115 -1.89 7.51 7.95
CA TRP A 115 -0.61 7.01 7.46
C TRP A 115 -0.39 5.55 7.86
N TYR A 116 0.23 4.80 6.96
CA TYR A 116 0.78 3.49 7.28
C TYR A 116 2.10 3.28 6.54
N ALA A 117 2.95 2.44 7.12
CA ALA A 117 4.19 2.00 6.51
C ALA A 117 4.14 0.49 6.22
N GLU A 118 4.76 0.06 5.12
CA GLU A 118 4.90 -1.34 4.74
C GLU A 118 6.35 -1.62 4.33
N ILE A 119 6.81 -2.85 4.59
CA ILE A 119 8.07 -3.40 4.09
C ILE A 119 7.76 -4.78 3.52
N GLU A 120 8.18 -5.02 2.28
CA GLU A 120 8.15 -6.34 1.66
C GLU A 120 9.46 -7.09 1.92
N TYR A 121 9.35 -8.37 2.25
CA TYR A 121 10.46 -9.26 2.57
C TYR A 121 10.57 -10.41 1.58
N PRO A 122 11.79 -10.88 1.28
CA PRO A 122 11.98 -12.01 0.38
C PRO A 122 11.54 -13.36 0.99
N THR A 123 11.49 -13.46 2.33
CA THR A 123 11.13 -14.69 3.05
C THR A 123 10.43 -14.37 4.37
N ILE A 124 9.63 -15.32 4.87
CA ILE A 124 8.97 -15.22 6.18
C ILE A 124 10.01 -15.05 7.29
N ALA A 125 11.10 -15.84 7.24
CA ALA A 125 12.18 -15.74 8.21
C ALA A 125 12.84 -14.35 8.22
N ALA A 126 13.01 -13.70 7.06
CA ALA A 126 13.51 -12.33 7.00
C ALA A 126 12.54 -11.36 7.68
N ALA A 127 11.23 -11.50 7.43
CA ALA A 127 10.21 -10.65 8.06
C ALA A 127 10.18 -10.81 9.59
N GLU A 128 10.24 -12.05 10.09
CA GLU A 128 10.19 -12.38 11.52
C GLU A 128 11.43 -11.91 12.30
N ASN A 129 12.61 -11.96 11.66
CA ASN A 129 13.87 -11.56 12.31
C ASN A 129 14.21 -10.07 12.13
N TRP A 130 13.46 -9.35 11.30
CA TRP A 130 13.69 -7.93 11.07
C TRP A 130 13.22 -7.09 12.26
N ALA A 131 14.06 -6.15 12.71
CA ALA A 131 13.77 -5.30 13.87
C ALA A 131 13.98 -3.81 13.52
N PRO A 132 12.94 -2.97 13.66
CA PRO A 132 13.04 -1.55 13.31
C PRO A 132 14.04 -0.79 14.19
N GLY A 133 14.20 -1.21 15.44
CA GLY A 133 15.12 -0.59 16.40
C GLY A 133 16.59 -0.62 15.97
N ALA A 134 17.01 -1.64 15.20
CA ALA A 134 18.38 -1.74 14.70
C ALA A 134 18.74 -0.62 13.70
N LEU A 135 17.72 0.03 13.13
CA LEU A 135 17.83 1.11 12.15
C LEU A 135 17.40 2.47 12.72
N GLY A 136 17.17 2.57 14.03
CA GLY A 136 16.65 3.79 14.67
C GLY A 136 15.18 4.09 14.39
N LEU A 137 14.43 3.14 13.82
CA LEU A 137 13.00 3.28 13.48
C LEU A 137 12.07 2.73 14.55
N GLY A 138 12.59 2.38 15.74
CA GLY A 138 11.84 1.69 16.78
C GLY A 138 10.59 2.46 17.25
N GLU A 139 10.69 3.76 17.45
CA GLU A 139 9.54 4.60 17.83
C GLU A 139 8.58 4.82 16.66
N TYR A 140 9.12 5.06 15.47
CA TYR A 140 8.33 5.34 14.27
C TYR A 140 7.51 4.12 13.81
N LEU A 141 8.05 2.90 13.95
CA LEU A 141 7.41 1.63 13.59
C LEU A 141 6.99 0.83 14.82
N ALA A 142 6.44 1.50 15.83
CA ALA A 142 6.02 0.88 17.09
C ALA A 142 4.65 0.16 17.01
N ASP A 143 3.74 0.61 16.13
CA ASP A 143 2.37 0.08 16.01
C ASP A 143 2.26 -0.89 14.84
N GLU A 144 2.75 -2.12 15.03
CA GLU A 144 2.65 -3.17 14.01
C GLU A 144 1.23 -3.77 13.96
N VAL A 145 0.62 -3.69 12.78
CA VAL A 145 -0.76 -4.12 12.52
C VAL A 145 -0.86 -5.25 11.50
N THR A 146 0.27 -5.92 11.20
CA THR A 146 0.34 -7.05 10.27
C THR A 146 -0.72 -8.11 10.59
N GLY A 147 -1.61 -8.37 9.64
CA GLY A 147 -2.67 -9.40 9.77
C GLY A 147 -3.80 -9.07 10.75
N GLN A 148 -3.82 -7.89 11.37
CA GLN A 148 -4.92 -7.48 12.24
C GLN A 148 -6.19 -7.15 11.42
N PRO A 149 -7.39 -7.52 11.88
CA PRO A 149 -8.64 -7.16 11.22
C PRO A 149 -8.84 -5.64 11.11
N GLY A 150 -9.42 -5.19 9.99
CA GLY A 150 -9.75 -3.78 9.74
C GLY A 150 -8.60 -2.92 9.20
N GLN A 151 -7.41 -3.50 9.03
CA GLN A 151 -6.16 -2.79 8.68
C GLN A 151 -5.78 -2.94 7.20
N SER A 152 -6.53 -3.74 6.44
CA SER A 152 -6.33 -3.83 5.00
C SER A 152 -6.96 -2.66 4.26
N MET A 153 -6.40 -2.29 3.11
CA MET A 153 -6.99 -1.25 2.25
C MET A 153 -8.34 -1.66 1.66
N GLY A 154 -8.62 -2.98 1.56
CA GLY A 154 -9.93 -3.50 1.15
C GLY A 154 -11.00 -3.28 2.23
N GLU A 155 -10.68 -3.51 3.50
CA GLU A 155 -11.60 -3.21 4.61
C GLU A 155 -11.79 -1.70 4.79
N TYR A 156 -10.73 -0.90 4.58
CA TYR A 156 -10.84 0.56 4.52
C TYR A 156 -11.80 0.99 3.40
N TRP A 157 -11.70 0.37 2.21
CA TRP A 157 -12.63 0.61 1.10
C TRP A 157 -14.07 0.27 1.47
N GLU A 158 -14.35 -0.91 2.04
CA GLU A 158 -15.71 -1.28 2.50
C GLU A 158 -16.25 -0.29 3.54
N ARG A 159 -15.40 0.19 4.46
CA ARG A 159 -15.82 1.13 5.50
C ARG A 159 -16.19 2.51 4.97
N THR A 160 -15.49 2.98 3.93
CA THR A 160 -15.52 4.40 3.52
C THR A 160 -16.17 4.63 2.16
N ARG A 161 -16.28 3.58 1.34
CA ARG A 161 -16.94 3.56 0.03
C ARG A 161 -17.84 2.33 -0.12
N GLY A 162 -18.08 1.54 0.92
CA GLY A 162 -19.06 0.43 0.90
C GLY A 162 -20.47 0.88 0.58
#